data_AF-A0A7S2HGJ2-F1
#
_entry.id   AF-A0A7S2HGJ2-F1
#
_cell.length_a   1.000
_cell.length_b   1.000
_cell.length_c   1.000
_cell.angle_alpha   90.00
_cell.angle_beta   90.00
_cell.angle_gamma   90.00
#
_symmetry.space_group_name_H-M   'P 1'
#
loop_
_entity.id
_entity.type
_entity.pdbx_description
1 polymer ?
#
loop_
_entity_poly.entity_id
_entity_poly.type
_entity_poly.pdbx_seq_one_letter_code
_entity_poly.pdbx_strand_id
1 'polypeptide(L)'
;LDARAAHGDFVITRSVRRNLHNIARMLSGGRFPVLLEGPTSSGKTSLVKFLAHLTGHECVRINNHEHTDLQEYIGQYVCDPQTGQLVFQEGVLVRAARAGHWVVLDELN
;
A
#
# COMPACT_ATOMS: atom_id res chain seq x y z
N LEU A 1 5.87 -19.28 -5.16
CA LEU A 1 4.70 -18.41 -4.89
C LEU A 1 3.77 -19.19 -3.98
N ASP A 2 3.87 -18.98 -2.68
CA ASP A 2 3.13 -19.79 -1.70
C ASP A 2 1.74 -19.17 -1.45
N ALA A 3 0.84 -19.33 -2.43
CA ALA A 3 -0.55 -18.90 -2.32
C ALA A 3 -1.29 -19.56 -1.14
N ARG A 4 -0.72 -20.61 -0.52
CA ARG A 4 -1.29 -21.25 0.67
C ARG A 4 -1.03 -20.47 1.95
N ALA A 5 0.09 -19.73 2.05
CA ALA A 5 0.40 -18.90 3.21
C ALA A 5 -0.60 -17.74 3.36
N ALA A 6 -1.01 -17.11 2.25
CA ALA A 6 -2.07 -16.09 2.22
C ALA A 6 -3.45 -16.62 2.64
N HIS A 7 -3.69 -17.91 2.34
CA HIS A 7 -4.99 -18.53 2.49
C HIS A 7 -5.30 -18.97 3.92
N GLY A 8 -4.30 -19.09 4.79
CA GLY A 8 -4.48 -19.55 6.18
C GLY A 8 -5.38 -18.64 7.01
N ASP A 9 -5.26 -17.32 6.83
CA ASP A 9 -5.85 -16.33 7.74
C ASP A 9 -6.94 -15.45 7.11
N PHE A 10 -7.16 -15.51 5.78
CA PHE A 10 -8.13 -14.66 5.09
C PHE A 10 -9.37 -15.44 4.61
N VAL A 11 -10.52 -15.16 5.24
CA VAL A 11 -11.79 -15.83 4.94
C VAL A 11 -12.46 -15.20 3.70
N ILE A 12 -12.60 -15.98 2.63
CA ILE A 12 -13.29 -15.54 1.41
C ILE A 12 -14.80 -15.78 1.54
N THR A 13 -15.54 -14.71 1.80
CA THR A 13 -17.01 -14.69 1.74
C THR A 13 -17.51 -14.33 0.34
N ARG A 14 -18.83 -14.41 0.11
CA ARG A 14 -19.45 -13.99 -1.16
C ARG A 14 -19.18 -12.52 -1.48
N SER A 15 -19.22 -11.64 -0.49
CA SER A 15 -18.95 -10.20 -0.67
C SER A 15 -17.48 -9.95 -0.98
N VAL A 16 -16.56 -10.60 -0.26
CA VAL A 16 -15.11 -10.53 -0.51
C VAL A 16 -14.78 -10.98 -1.93
N ARG A 17 -15.32 -12.11 -2.38
CA ARG A 17 -15.09 -12.61 -3.75
C ARG A 17 -15.54 -11.60 -4.81
N ARG A 18 -16.71 -11.00 -4.63
CA ARG A 18 -17.23 -9.97 -5.54
C ARG A 18 -16.32 -8.74 -5.57
N ASN A 19 -15.89 -8.27 -4.40
CA ASN A 19 -15.04 -7.09 -4.30
C ASN A 19 -13.65 -7.36 -4.91
N LEU A 20 -13.04 -8.51 -4.66
CA LEU A 20 -11.78 -8.91 -5.30
C LEU A 20 -11.89 -8.90 -6.82
N HIS A 21 -12.96 -9.47 -7.37
CA HIS A 21 -13.18 -9.49 -8.81
C HIS A 21 -13.35 -8.10 -9.41
N ASN A 22 -14.05 -7.19 -8.72
CA ASN A 22 -14.18 -5.80 -9.15
C ASN A 22 -12.84 -5.08 -9.14
N ILE A 23 -12.06 -5.19 -8.06
CA ILE A 23 -10.75 -4.55 -7.96
C ILE A 23 -9.79 -5.11 -9.02
N ALA A 24 -9.76 -6.43 -9.21
CA ALA A 24 -8.93 -7.07 -10.22
C ALA A 24 -9.25 -6.57 -11.64
N ARG A 25 -10.53 -6.37 -11.96
CA ARG A 25 -10.95 -5.78 -13.24
C ARG A 25 -10.47 -4.34 -13.40
N MET A 26 -10.59 -3.52 -12.36
CA MET A 26 -10.11 -2.12 -12.38
C MET A 26 -8.60 -2.06 -12.63
N LEU A 27 -7.83 -2.90 -11.93
CA LEU A 27 -6.37 -2.98 -12.09
C LEU A 27 -5.93 -3.54 -13.46
N SER A 28 -6.78 -4.34 -14.11
CA SER A 28 -6.50 -4.89 -15.45
C SER A 28 -6.69 -3.84 -16.56
N GLY A 29 -7.46 -2.77 -16.31
CA GLY A 29 -7.78 -1.73 -17.30
C GLY A 29 -6.67 -0.70 -17.53
N GLY A 30 -5.59 -0.74 -16.75
CA GLY A 30 -4.47 0.20 -16.84
C GLY A 30 -3.92 0.57 -15.46
N ARG A 31 -2.86 1.40 -15.45
CA ARG A 31 -2.22 1.87 -14.22
C ARG A 31 -2.89 3.14 -13.71
N PHE A 32 -4.10 3.00 -13.20
CA PHE A 32 -4.84 4.10 -12.57
C PHE A 32 -4.91 3.90 -11.06
N PRO A 33 -4.70 4.95 -10.24
CA PRO A 33 -4.98 4.89 -8.82
C PRO A 33 -6.44 4.52 -8.56
N VAL A 34 -6.69 3.66 -7.58
CA VAL A 34 -8.03 3.20 -7.20
C VAL A 34 -8.36 3.71 -5.80
N LEU A 35 -9.49 4.40 -5.66
CA LEU A 35 -10.05 4.79 -4.37
C LEU A 35 -11.05 3.73 -3.91
N LEU A 36 -10.89 3.24 -2.67
CA LEU A 36 -11.83 2.32 -2.03
C LEU A 36 -12.52 3.01 -0.85
N GLU A 37 -13.80 3.32 -1.02
CA GLU A 37 -14.62 3.96 -0.01
C GLU A 37 -15.55 2.97 0.69
N GLY A 38 -15.84 3.22 1.97
CA GLY A 38 -16.79 2.45 2.76
C GLY A 38 -16.53 2.58 4.26
N PRO A 39 -17.38 1.97 5.10
CA PRO A 39 -17.27 2.08 6.55
C PRO A 39 -15.90 1.66 7.08
N THR A 40 -15.47 2.25 8.19
CA THR A 40 -14.33 1.74 8.97
C THR A 40 -14.58 0.28 9.34
N SER A 41 -13.52 -0.53 9.38
CA SER A 41 -13.59 -1.96 9.70
C SER A 41 -14.38 -2.85 8.70
N SER A 42 -14.73 -2.35 7.52
CA SER A 42 -15.36 -3.18 6.47
C SER A 42 -14.39 -4.11 5.71
N GLY A 43 -13.11 -4.10 6.09
CA GLY A 43 -12.09 -5.00 5.54
C GLY A 43 -11.38 -4.49 4.28
N LYS A 44 -11.50 -3.21 3.91
CA LYS A 44 -10.87 -2.62 2.71
C LYS A 44 -9.35 -2.85 2.67
N THR A 45 -8.65 -2.49 3.73
CA THR A 45 -7.19 -2.64 3.85
C THR A 45 -6.77 -4.11 3.78
N SER A 46 -7.51 -5.00 4.46
CA SER A 46 -7.25 -6.44 4.41
C SER A 46 -7.47 -7.03 3.02
N LEU A 47 -8.49 -6.56 2.30
CA LEU A 47 -8.79 -6.97 0.93
C LEU A 47 -7.68 -6.61 -0.05
N VAL A 48 -7.16 -5.38 0.03
CA VAL A 48 -6.05 -4.91 -0.82
C VAL A 48 -4.76 -5.67 -0.51
N LYS A 49 -4.43 -5.85 0.78
CA LYS A 49 -3.27 -6.64 1.21
C LYS A 49 -3.34 -8.08 0.70
N PHE A 50 -4.51 -8.70 0.82
CA PHE A 50 -4.74 -10.06 0.32
C PHE A 50 -4.54 -10.13 -1.20
N LEU A 51 -5.08 -9.17 -1.96
CA LEU A 51 -4.93 -9.14 -3.41
C LEU A 51 -3.47 -8.87 -3.86
N ALA A 52 -2.75 -7.97 -3.17
CA ALA A 52 -1.33 -7.73 -3.42
C ALA A 52 -0.52 -9.01 -3.24
N HIS A 53 -0.75 -9.73 -2.14
CA HIS A 53 -0.08 -11.01 -1.88
C HIS A 53 -0.43 -12.07 -2.95
N LEU A 54 -1.71 -12.21 -3.32
CA LEU A 54 -2.13 -13.13 -4.38
C LEU A 54 -1.47 -12.85 -5.74
N THR A 55 -1.15 -11.59 -6.01
CA THR A 55 -0.50 -11.16 -7.26
C THR A 55 1.02 -11.11 -7.17
N GLY A 56 1.60 -11.50 -6.03
CA GLY A 56 3.04 -11.52 -5.81
C GLY A 56 3.67 -10.14 -5.61
N HIS A 57 2.88 -9.13 -5.21
CA HIS A 57 3.36 -7.79 -4.93
C HIS A 57 3.47 -7.55 -3.42
N GLU A 58 4.58 -6.92 -3.01
CA GLU A 58 4.70 -6.30 -1.70
C GLU A 58 3.79 -5.06 -1.61
N CYS A 59 3.20 -4.83 -0.45
CA CYS A 59 2.22 -3.77 -0.23
C CYS A 59 2.67 -2.87 0.93
N VAL A 60 3.04 -1.63 0.60
CA VAL A 60 3.40 -0.60 1.57
C VAL A 60 2.16 0.20 1.94
N ARG A 61 1.85 0.26 3.23
CA ARG A 61 0.77 1.11 3.76
C ARG A 61 1.35 2.39 4.32
N ILE A 62 0.83 3.52 3.88
CA ILE A 62 1.10 4.85 4.41
C ILE A 62 -0.18 5.30 5.12
N ASN A 63 -0.12 5.51 6.44
CA ASN A 63 -1.26 6.01 7.20
C ASN A 63 -1.18 7.53 7.27
N ASN A 64 -2.11 8.22 6.64
CA ASN A 64 -2.17 9.67 6.74
C ASN A 64 -2.76 10.10 8.07
N HIS A 65 -2.38 11.29 8.49
CA HIS A 65 -2.88 12.01 9.64
C HIS A 65 -2.73 13.51 9.37
N GLU A 66 -3.35 14.36 10.18
CA GLU A 66 -3.36 15.83 9.99
C GLU A 66 -1.96 16.47 9.90
N HIS A 67 -0.94 15.79 10.44
CA HIS A 67 0.46 16.24 10.43
C HIS A 67 1.35 15.45 9.45
N THR A 68 0.79 14.62 8.56
CA THR A 68 1.60 13.96 7.53
C THR A 68 2.13 15.00 6.56
N ASP A 69 3.44 15.19 6.55
CA ASP A 69 4.11 16.16 5.70
C ASP A 69 4.70 15.49 4.44
N LEU A 70 4.94 16.28 3.39
CA LEU A 70 5.55 15.86 2.14
C LEU A 70 6.92 15.20 2.35
N GLN A 71 7.64 15.59 3.40
CA GLN A 71 8.94 15.02 3.77
C GLN A 71 8.84 13.52 4.10
N GLU A 72 7.73 13.06 4.68
CA GLU A 72 7.54 11.64 5.00
C GLU A 72 7.33 10.82 3.71
N TYR A 73 6.59 11.38 2.76
CA TYR A 73 6.35 10.79 1.45
C TYR A 73 7.60 10.74 0.58
N ILE A 74 8.24 11.89 0.38
CA ILE A 74 9.28 12.08 -0.62
C ILE A 74 10.67 11.85 -0.05
N GLY A 75 10.89 12.31 1.18
CA GLY A 75 12.18 12.27 1.84
C GLY A 75 12.62 13.63 2.36
N GLN A 76 13.71 13.62 3.10
CA GLN A 76 14.29 14.80 3.72
C GLN A 76 15.81 14.68 3.70
N TYR A 77 16.49 15.83 3.81
CA TYR A 77 17.92 15.86 4.00
C TYR A 77 18.23 15.72 5.50
N VAL A 78 19.06 14.73 5.85
CA VAL A 78 19.49 14.47 7.22
C VAL A 78 21.02 14.55 7.30
N CYS A 79 21.57 14.91 8.46
CA CYS A 79 23.00 14.78 8.68
C CYS A 79 23.35 13.32 8.94
N ASP A 80 24.29 12.78 8.17
CA ASP A 80 24.90 11.49 8.42
C ASP A 80 25.66 11.54 9.76
N PRO A 81 25.30 10.70 10.76
CA PRO A 81 25.95 10.70 12.07
C PRO A 81 27.45 10.36 12.03
N GLN A 82 27.92 9.66 10.99
CA GLN A 82 29.31 9.21 10.87
C GLN A 82 30.19 10.22 10.13
N THR A 83 29.65 10.84 9.08
CA THR A 83 30.42 11.74 8.21
C THR A 83 30.13 13.22 8.44
N GLY A 84 29.01 13.54 9.10
CA GLY A 84 28.50 14.90 9.27
C GLY A 84 27.94 15.54 7.99
N GLN A 85 27.91 14.80 6.88
CA GLN A 85 27.44 15.32 5.61
C GLN A 85 25.92 15.31 5.52
N LEU A 86 25.37 16.28 4.78
CA LEU A 86 23.96 16.34 4.48
C LEU A 86 23.63 15.33 3.37
N VAL A 87 22.87 14.28 3.71
CA VAL A 87 22.47 13.22 2.77
C VAL A 87 20.96 13.23 2.58
N PHE A 88 20.52 13.00 1.34
CA PHE A 88 19.09 12.84 1.07
C PHE A 88 18.63 11.44 1.48
N GLN A 89 17.69 11.39 2.42
CA GLN A 89 17.03 10.16 2.84
C GLN A 89 15.67 10.06 2.16
N GLU A 90 15.51 9.12 1.24
CA GLU A 90 14.25 8.90 0.51
C GLU A 90 13.11 8.56 1.46
N GLY A 91 11.93 9.13 1.22
CA GLY A 91 10.69 8.87 1.96
C GLY A 91 10.01 7.58 1.55
N VAL A 92 8.92 7.24 2.24
CA VAL A 92 8.26 5.93 2.09
C VAL A 92 7.69 5.71 0.68
N LEU A 93 7.13 6.74 0.07
CA LEU A 93 6.54 6.65 -1.27
C LEU A 93 7.62 6.45 -2.34
N VAL A 94 8.74 7.18 -2.24
CA VAL A 94 9.85 7.08 -3.20
C VAL A 94 10.48 5.69 -3.17
N ARG A 95 10.76 5.17 -1.97
CA ARG A 95 11.30 3.81 -1.81
C ARG A 95 10.37 2.75 -2.39
N ALA A 96 9.06 2.85 -2.10
CA ALA A 96 8.06 1.92 -2.61
C ALA A 96 7.95 1.97 -4.14
N ALA A 97 7.93 3.19 -4.72
CA ALA A 97 7.86 3.38 -6.16
C ALA A 97 9.07 2.80 -6.88
N ARG A 98 10.29 3.03 -6.37
CA ARG A 98 11.52 2.44 -6.94
C ARG A 98 11.52 0.93 -6.90
N ALA A 99 11.00 0.35 -5.82
CA ALA A 99 10.93 -1.08 -5.64
C ALA A 99 9.72 -1.74 -6.35
N GLY A 100 8.88 -0.96 -7.04
CA GLY A 100 7.70 -1.46 -7.75
C GLY A 100 6.62 -2.02 -6.83
N HIS A 101 6.57 -1.57 -5.58
CA HIS A 101 5.61 -2.05 -4.58
C HIS A 101 4.24 -1.40 -4.78
N TRP A 102 3.18 -2.10 -4.35
CA TRP A 102 1.87 -1.47 -4.21
C TRP A 102 1.91 -0.48 -3.05
N VAL A 103 1.27 0.67 -3.23
CA VAL A 103 1.14 1.69 -2.19
C VAL A 103 -0.33 1.85 -1.83
N VAL A 104 -0.64 1.72 -0.55
CA VAL A 104 -1.96 1.98 0.01
C VAL A 104 -1.89 3.21 0.88
N LEU A 105 -2.63 4.24 0.48
CA LEU A 105 -2.81 5.46 1.25
C LEU A 105 -4.08 5.30 2.10
N ASP A 106 -3.92 5.24 3.41
CA ASP A 106 -4.99 5.10 4.40
C ASP A 106 -5.30 6.50 5.00
N GLU A 107 -6.52 6.72 5.50
CA GLU A 107 -6.95 7.98 6.14
C GLU A 107 -6.79 9.26 5.28
N LEU A 108 -7.22 9.22 4.00
CA LEU A 108 -7.21 10.36 3.06
C LEU A 108 -8.36 11.39 3.23
N ASN A 109 -8.93 11.49 4.43
CA ASN A 109 -10.12 12.30 4.73
C ASN A 109 -9.83 13.78 5.02
#